data_AF-A0A672T7T0-F1
#
_entry.id   AF-A0A672T7T0-F1
#
_cell.length_a   1.000
_cell.length_b   1.000
_cell.length_c   1.000
_cell.angle_alpha   90.00
_cell.angle_beta   90.00
_cell.angle_gamma   90.00
#
_symmetry.space_group_name_H-M   'P 1'
#
loop_
_entity.id
_entity.type
_entity.pdbx_description
1 polymer ?
#
loop_
_entity_poly.entity_id
_entity_poly.type
_entity_poly.pdbx_seq_one_letter_code
_entity_poly.pdbx_strand_id
1 'polypeptide(L)'
;ISDDWMFERPSNQYFLGQFLKLEASVKQYNHVPLRIFVDGCVATAAPDVNTTSPRYSFIENHGCLVDAKLTGSTSSFMRRIQSDKLQFQLEAFRFQQDDSGLVYITCALKAVMASTPTCPENKACSFINGWTSVDDNDQVCMCCDSMCGLVHNQFSQCSFLSWVAKVSFWTLYLPIDFFIVLIKFSLNSHISTTRY
;
A
#
# COMPACT_ATOMS: atom_id res chain seq x y z
N ILE A 1 9.85 -7.00 22.39
CA ILE A 1 9.70 -6.97 20.92
C ILE A 1 8.82 -5.76 20.63
N SER A 2 9.40 -4.70 20.06
CA SER A 2 8.68 -3.43 19.88
C SER A 2 7.67 -3.57 18.75
N ASP A 3 6.41 -3.70 19.12
CA ASP A 3 5.26 -3.89 18.21
C ASP A 3 4.60 -2.56 17.81
N ASP A 4 5.19 -1.43 18.23
CA ASP A 4 4.52 -0.12 18.30
C ASP A 4 4.73 0.79 17.07
N TRP A 5 5.11 0.26 15.91
CA TRP A 5 5.41 1.05 14.69
C TRP A 5 6.50 2.12 14.87
N MET A 6 7.16 2.15 16.03
CA MET A 6 8.13 3.18 16.41
C MET A 6 9.56 2.86 15.97
N PHE A 7 9.87 1.58 15.77
CA PHE A 7 11.21 1.12 15.44
C PHE A 7 11.18 0.16 14.26
N GLU A 8 12.16 0.31 13.39
CA GLU A 8 12.38 -0.63 12.30
C GLU A 8 12.78 -2.00 12.86
N ARG A 9 12.31 -3.08 12.21
CA ARG A 9 12.69 -4.43 12.64
C ARG A 9 14.17 -4.68 12.29
N PRO A 10 14.94 -5.31 13.20
CA PRO A 10 16.36 -5.60 12.98
C PRO A 10 16.65 -6.78 12.04
N SER A 11 15.64 -7.46 11.49
CA SER A 11 15.83 -8.54 10.51
C SER A 11 14.71 -8.60 9.47
N ASN A 12 15.07 -8.99 8.25
CA ASN A 12 14.18 -9.14 7.09
C ASN A 12 13.59 -10.55 6.94
N GLN A 13 13.61 -11.34 8.02
CA GLN A 13 13.11 -12.71 8.01
C GLN A 13 11.73 -12.74 8.66
N TYR A 14 10.76 -13.25 7.89
CA TYR A 14 9.39 -13.41 8.31
C TYR A 14 9.02 -14.89 8.23
N PHE A 15 8.38 -15.38 9.28
CA PHE A 15 7.80 -16.71 9.32
C PHE A 15 6.32 -16.63 8.95
N LEU A 16 5.79 -17.71 8.38
CA LEU A 16 4.35 -17.83 8.11
C LEU A 16 3.56 -17.60 9.41
N GLY A 17 2.46 -16.84 9.31
CA GLY A 17 1.66 -16.40 10.46
C GLY A 17 2.18 -15.14 11.17
N GLN A 18 3.31 -14.57 10.74
CA GLN A 18 3.71 -13.22 11.15
C GLN A 18 3.12 -12.16 10.21
N PHE A 19 3.11 -10.90 10.65
CA PHE A 19 2.68 -9.78 9.84
C PHE A 19 3.85 -8.93 9.34
N LEU A 20 3.83 -8.64 8.05
CA LEU A 20 4.63 -7.59 7.40
C LEU A 20 3.98 -6.24 7.73
N LYS A 21 4.68 -5.38 8.47
CA LYS A 21 4.25 -4.03 8.80
C LYS A 21 4.81 -3.04 7.78
N LEU A 22 3.92 -2.40 7.02
CA LEU A 22 4.23 -1.57 5.86
C LEU A 22 3.75 -0.13 6.13
N GLU A 23 4.58 0.88 5.83
CA GLU A 23 4.22 2.30 6.00
C GLU A 23 4.47 3.08 4.72
N ALA A 24 3.40 3.51 4.05
CA ALA A 24 3.50 4.51 3.00
C ALA A 24 3.51 5.91 3.62
N SER A 25 4.46 6.75 3.21
CA SER A 25 4.58 8.14 3.66
C SER A 25 4.93 9.10 2.53
N VAL A 26 4.60 10.38 2.69
CA VAL A 26 5.04 11.46 1.79
C VAL A 26 5.80 12.50 2.60
N LYS A 27 7.02 12.83 2.19
CA LYS A 27 7.79 13.89 2.84
C LYS A 27 7.21 15.24 2.44
N GLN A 28 6.56 15.88 3.40
CA GLN A 28 6.03 17.23 3.23
C GLN A 28 7.14 18.22 3.56
N TYR A 29 7.67 18.85 2.53
CA TYR A 29 8.53 20.02 2.68
C TYR A 29 7.65 21.28 2.67
N ASN A 30 7.76 22.13 1.65
CA ASN A 30 7.00 23.38 1.52
C ASN A 30 5.68 23.23 0.72
N HIS A 31 5.06 22.04 0.77
CA HIS A 31 3.83 21.79 0.03
C HIS A 31 2.59 21.97 0.93
N VAL A 32 1.44 22.21 0.30
CA VAL A 32 0.14 22.08 0.96
C VAL A 32 0.03 20.71 1.65
N PRO A 33 -0.67 20.60 2.80
CA PRO A 33 -0.85 19.31 3.47
C PRO A 33 -1.37 18.26 2.49
N LEU A 34 -0.66 17.13 2.39
CA LEU A 34 -1.01 16.02 1.52
C LEU A 34 -1.58 14.85 2.32
N ARG A 35 -2.49 14.10 1.68
CA ARG A 35 -2.97 12.80 2.13
C ARG A 35 -2.43 11.72 1.19
N ILE A 36 -1.78 10.70 1.74
CA ILE A 36 -1.25 9.57 0.97
C ILE A 36 -2.21 8.38 0.96
N PHE A 37 -2.29 7.73 -0.21
CA PHE A 37 -3.04 6.52 -0.50
C PHE A 37 -2.13 5.50 -1.18
N VAL A 38 -2.50 4.23 -1.06
CA VAL A 38 -1.87 3.11 -1.78
C VAL A 38 -2.89 2.65 -2.81
N ASP A 39 -2.63 2.92 -4.08
CA ASP A 39 -3.55 2.65 -5.19
C ASP A 39 -3.61 1.15 -5.53
N GLY A 40 -2.45 0.48 -5.46
CA GLY A 40 -2.32 -0.96 -5.63
C GLY A 40 -0.96 -1.47 -5.19
N CYS A 41 -0.89 -2.73 -4.81
CA CYS A 41 0.36 -3.41 -4.47
C CYS A 41 0.38 -4.83 -5.02
N VAL A 42 1.53 -5.19 -5.59
CA VAL A 42 1.79 -6.52 -6.15
C VAL A 42 3.06 -7.06 -5.54
N ALA A 43 2.99 -8.29 -5.07
CA ALA A 43 4.14 -9.08 -4.68
C ALA A 43 4.58 -10.01 -5.81
N THR A 44 5.90 -10.20 -5.95
CA THR A 44 6.50 -11.10 -6.95
C THR A 44 7.62 -11.93 -6.31
N ALA A 45 7.88 -13.12 -6.85
CA ALA A 45 9.02 -13.94 -6.44
C ALA A 45 10.35 -13.42 -7.01
N ALA A 46 10.30 -12.61 -8.06
CA ALA A 46 11.46 -12.08 -8.75
C ALA A 46 11.48 -10.54 -8.77
N PRO A 47 12.69 -9.95 -8.75
CA PRO A 47 13.02 -8.58 -9.17
C PRO A 47 12.29 -8.02 -10.38
N ASP A 48 12.36 -8.81 -11.44
CA ASP A 48 12.12 -8.37 -12.80
C ASP A 48 10.71 -8.78 -13.18
N VAL A 49 10.00 -7.88 -13.84
CA VAL A 49 8.62 -8.10 -14.30
C VAL A 49 8.64 -8.96 -15.56
N ASN A 50 9.33 -10.10 -15.50
CA ASN A 50 9.19 -11.14 -16.50
C ASN A 50 7.86 -11.86 -16.27
N THR A 51 7.12 -12.05 -17.36
CA THR A 51 5.75 -12.58 -17.41
C THR A 51 5.61 -13.99 -16.84
N THR A 52 6.71 -14.68 -16.59
CA THR A 52 6.79 -16.04 -16.05
C THR A 52 6.89 -16.13 -14.52
N SER A 53 7.15 -15.02 -13.82
CA SER A 53 7.22 -15.04 -12.34
C SER A 53 5.82 -14.98 -11.71
N PRO A 54 5.55 -15.71 -10.61
CA PRO A 54 4.26 -15.63 -9.93
C PRO A 54 4.06 -14.24 -9.33
N ARG A 55 2.82 -13.75 -9.44
CA ARG A 55 2.42 -12.41 -8.98
C ARG A 55 1.22 -12.54 -8.06
N TYR A 56 1.25 -11.82 -6.94
CA TYR A 56 0.17 -11.77 -5.97
C TYR A 56 -0.22 -10.33 -5.68
N SER A 57 -1.36 -9.91 -6.20
CA SER A 57 -1.92 -8.58 -5.94
C SER A 57 -2.74 -8.62 -4.66
N PHE A 58 -2.35 -7.83 -3.66
CA PHE A 58 -2.99 -7.82 -2.35
C PHE A 58 -3.65 -6.47 -2.01
N ILE A 59 -3.33 -5.42 -2.77
CA ILE A 59 -4.11 -4.17 -2.82
C ILE A 59 -4.44 -3.89 -4.28
N GLU A 60 -5.73 -3.71 -4.57
CA GLU A 60 -6.28 -3.51 -5.91
C GLU A 60 -7.35 -2.40 -5.92
N ASN A 61 -7.95 -2.13 -7.08
CA ASN A 61 -9.13 -1.28 -7.21
C ASN A 61 -9.01 0.08 -6.49
N HIS A 62 -7.87 0.78 -6.60
CA HIS A 62 -7.63 2.07 -5.95
C HIS A 62 -7.71 2.00 -4.42
N GLY A 63 -6.98 1.07 -3.80
CA GLY A 63 -6.84 0.98 -2.34
C GLY A 63 -7.77 0.00 -1.61
N CYS A 64 -8.30 -1.01 -2.30
CA CYS A 64 -8.99 -2.14 -1.68
C CYS A 64 -7.96 -3.21 -1.30
N LEU A 65 -7.74 -3.44 0.00
CA LEU A 65 -6.86 -4.51 0.50
C LEU A 65 -7.64 -5.83 0.47
N VAL A 66 -7.36 -6.66 -0.53
CA VAL A 66 -8.13 -7.88 -0.86
C VAL A 66 -7.61 -9.14 -0.16
N ASP A 67 -6.40 -9.10 0.42
CA ASP A 67 -5.76 -10.26 1.05
C ASP A 67 -6.67 -10.98 2.06
N ALA A 68 -7.20 -10.26 3.06
CA ALA A 68 -8.09 -10.82 4.08
C ALA A 68 -9.35 -11.48 3.49
N LYS A 69 -9.86 -10.95 2.37
CA LYS A 69 -11.01 -11.52 1.68
C LYS A 69 -10.65 -12.82 0.95
N LEU A 70 -9.45 -12.92 0.38
CA LEU A 70 -9.00 -14.06 -0.41
C LEU A 70 -8.51 -15.22 0.46
N THR A 71 -7.81 -14.92 1.55
CA THR A 71 -7.12 -15.91 2.38
C THR A 71 -7.80 -16.15 3.72
N GLY A 72 -8.70 -15.25 4.14
CA GLY A 72 -9.25 -15.24 5.50
C GLY A 72 -8.26 -14.73 6.56
N SER A 73 -7.17 -14.08 6.14
CA SER A 73 -6.20 -13.45 7.03
C SER A 73 -6.80 -12.23 7.77
N THR A 74 -6.03 -11.68 8.70
CA THR A 74 -6.34 -10.38 9.32
C THR A 74 -5.50 -9.23 8.75
N SER A 75 -5.11 -9.34 7.48
CA SER A 75 -4.43 -8.25 6.78
C SER A 75 -5.36 -7.05 6.62
N SER A 76 -4.90 -5.88 7.04
CA SER A 76 -5.74 -4.67 7.09
C SER A 76 -4.89 -3.41 7.05
N PHE A 77 -5.52 -2.31 6.64
CA PHE A 77 -4.99 -0.99 6.95
C PHE A 77 -5.13 -0.69 8.44
N MET A 78 -4.18 0.08 8.96
CA MET A 78 -4.26 0.65 10.30
C MET A 78 -5.02 1.97 10.28
N ARG A 79 -5.59 2.34 11.43
CA ARG A 79 -6.22 3.65 11.62
C ARG A 79 -5.22 4.75 11.24
N ARG A 80 -5.64 5.68 10.38
CA ARG A 80 -4.80 6.81 9.99
C ARG A 80 -4.68 7.80 11.14
N ILE A 81 -3.44 8.04 11.58
CA ILE A 81 -3.11 9.04 12.61
C ILE A 81 -2.65 10.36 11.97
N GLN A 82 -1.90 10.29 10.87
CA GLN A 82 -1.36 11.46 10.15
C GLN A 82 -1.73 11.36 8.67
N SER A 83 -2.13 12.46 8.01
CA SER A 83 -2.60 12.40 6.62
C SER A 83 -1.51 11.95 5.65
N ASP A 84 -0.27 12.32 5.93
CA ASP A 84 0.92 12.03 5.15
C ASP A 84 1.44 10.59 5.34
N LYS A 85 0.81 9.78 6.20
CA LYS A 85 1.18 8.40 6.48
C LYS A 85 -0.01 7.46 6.35
N LEU A 86 0.23 6.29 5.79
CA LEU A 86 -0.73 5.20 5.71
C LEU A 86 -0.01 3.90 6.06
N GLN A 87 -0.42 3.29 7.16
CA GLN A 87 0.14 2.05 7.67
C GLN A 87 -0.81 0.89 7.37
N PHE A 88 -0.25 -0.26 7.05
CA PHE A 88 -1.01 -1.48 6.81
C PHE A 88 -0.18 -2.71 7.14
N GLN A 89 -0.88 -3.80 7.43
CA GLN A 89 -0.28 -5.08 7.73
C GLN A 89 -0.72 -6.13 6.71
N LEU A 90 0.22 -6.97 6.31
CA LEU A 90 0.00 -8.09 5.40
C LEU A 90 0.52 -9.37 6.07
N GLU A 91 -0.32 -10.40 6.15
CA GLU A 91 0.12 -11.71 6.65
C GLU A 91 1.24 -12.26 5.76
N ALA A 92 2.31 -12.75 6.38
CA ALA A 92 3.47 -13.27 5.68
C ALA A 92 3.10 -14.53 4.90
N PHE A 93 3.47 -14.54 3.62
CA PHE A 93 3.24 -15.63 2.69
C PHE A 93 4.52 -15.98 1.93
N ARG A 94 4.48 -17.09 1.19
CA ARG A 94 5.54 -17.51 0.28
C ARG A 94 4.97 -18.00 -1.05
N PHE A 95 5.70 -17.83 -2.13
CA PHE A 95 5.36 -18.45 -3.41
C PHE A 95 5.71 -19.94 -3.39
N GLN A 96 4.81 -20.81 -3.86
CA GLN A 96 5.09 -22.24 -3.91
C GLN A 96 6.06 -22.63 -5.03
N GLN A 97 6.18 -21.78 -6.06
CA GLN A 97 6.96 -22.03 -7.27
C GLN A 97 8.39 -21.48 -7.20
N ASP A 98 8.78 -20.93 -6.03
CA ASP A 98 10.10 -20.37 -5.80
C ASP A 98 10.65 -20.83 -4.44
N ASP A 99 11.75 -21.57 -4.49
CA ASP A 99 12.42 -22.10 -3.30
C ASP A 99 13.28 -21.04 -2.58
N SER A 100 13.49 -19.87 -3.19
CA SER A 100 14.29 -18.80 -2.58
C SER A 100 13.65 -18.22 -1.31
N GLY A 101 12.32 -18.30 -1.20
CA GLY A 101 11.55 -17.69 -0.12
C GLY A 101 11.55 -16.17 -0.15
N LEU A 102 12.03 -15.55 -1.24
CA LEU A 102 12.06 -14.10 -1.40
C LEU A 102 10.72 -13.58 -1.92
N VAL A 103 10.33 -12.42 -1.41
CA VAL A 103 9.12 -11.71 -1.83
C VAL A 103 9.48 -10.25 -2.08
N TYR A 104 9.23 -9.78 -3.29
CA TYR A 104 9.42 -8.41 -3.70
C TYR A 104 8.08 -7.72 -3.75
N ILE A 105 7.92 -6.61 -3.04
CA ILE A 105 6.68 -5.84 -3.01
C ILE A 105 6.87 -4.57 -3.84
N THR A 106 5.94 -4.33 -4.77
CA THR A 106 5.85 -3.10 -5.53
C THR A 106 4.49 -2.48 -5.33
N CYS A 107 4.46 -1.21 -4.92
CA CYS A 107 3.21 -0.47 -4.71
C CYS A 107 3.14 0.78 -5.58
N ALA A 108 1.96 1.05 -6.10
CA ALA A 108 1.57 2.33 -6.66
C ALA A 108 1.00 3.20 -5.55
N LEU A 109 1.66 4.31 -5.25
CA LEU A 109 1.27 5.27 -4.24
C LEU A 109 0.65 6.47 -4.91
N LYS A 110 -0.32 7.09 -4.25
CA LYS A 110 -1.01 8.29 -4.71
C LYS A 110 -1.03 9.33 -3.59
N ALA A 111 -0.72 10.59 -3.90
CA ALA A 111 -0.87 11.69 -2.96
C ALA A 111 -1.79 12.78 -3.52
N VAL A 112 -2.72 13.26 -2.70
CA VAL A 112 -3.67 14.35 -3.00
C VAL A 112 -3.64 15.39 -1.89
N MET A 113 -4.24 16.55 -2.11
CA MET A 113 -4.39 17.55 -1.04
C MET A 113 -5.22 16.96 0.11
N ALA A 114 -4.81 17.18 1.36
CA ALA A 114 -5.51 16.65 2.53
C ALA A 114 -6.94 17.21 2.68
N SER A 115 -7.21 18.38 2.09
CA SER A 115 -8.55 18.97 2.00
C SER A 115 -9.47 18.27 0.99
N THR A 116 -8.92 17.46 0.07
CA THR A 116 -9.73 16.71 -0.89
C THR A 116 -10.57 15.65 -0.16
N PRO A 117 -11.89 15.58 -0.41
CA PRO A 117 -12.74 14.50 0.10
C PRO A 117 -12.27 13.11 -0.36
N THR A 118 -12.60 12.09 0.42
CA THR A 118 -12.41 10.69 -0.03
C THR A 118 -13.42 10.34 -1.12
N CYS A 119 -13.00 9.50 -2.06
CA CYS A 119 -13.78 9.08 -3.20
C CYS A 119 -13.39 7.65 -3.62
N PRO A 120 -14.18 6.98 -4.49
CA PRO A 120 -13.90 5.62 -4.95
C PRO A 120 -12.49 5.41 -5.53
N GLU A 121 -11.79 6.46 -5.97
CA GLU A 121 -10.44 6.40 -6.52
C GLU A 121 -9.34 6.88 -5.53
N ASN A 122 -9.73 7.48 -4.40
CA ASN A 122 -8.85 7.96 -3.32
C ASN A 122 -9.38 7.45 -1.98
N LYS A 123 -9.04 6.20 -1.66
CA LYS A 123 -9.50 5.49 -0.45
C LYS A 123 -8.46 4.48 0.03
N ALA A 124 -8.64 4.00 1.25
CA ALA A 124 -7.91 2.87 1.81
C ALA A 124 -8.93 1.99 2.56
N CYS A 125 -9.22 0.82 2.02
CA CYS A 125 -10.31 -0.04 2.45
C CYS A 125 -9.78 -1.40 2.89
N SER A 126 -10.23 -1.86 4.06
CA SER A 126 -9.94 -3.21 4.59
C SER A 126 -11.19 -4.06 4.56
N PHE A 127 -11.02 -5.38 4.41
CA PHE A 127 -12.10 -6.36 4.52
C PHE A 127 -12.00 -7.08 5.87
N ILE A 128 -13.02 -6.94 6.72
CA ILE A 128 -13.08 -7.64 8.02
C ILE A 128 -14.37 -8.48 8.07
N ASN A 129 -15.52 -7.81 8.16
CA ASN A 129 -16.86 -8.40 8.06
C ASN A 129 -17.69 -7.67 6.99
N GLY A 130 -16.99 -7.19 5.96
CA GLY A 130 -17.43 -6.13 5.06
C GLY A 130 -16.31 -5.13 4.83
N TRP A 131 -16.48 -4.29 3.81
CA TRP A 131 -15.52 -3.28 3.43
C TRP A 131 -15.63 -2.04 4.34
N THR A 132 -14.52 -1.66 4.97
CA THR A 132 -14.45 -0.49 5.85
C THR A 132 -13.32 0.44 5.43
N SER A 133 -13.56 1.74 5.47
CA SER A 133 -12.60 2.78 5.14
C SER A 133 -11.77 3.20 6.36
N VAL A 134 -10.49 3.45 6.14
CA VAL A 134 -9.59 4.02 7.16
C VAL A 134 -9.95 5.47 7.49
N ASP A 135 -10.57 6.17 6.53
CA ASP A 135 -10.90 7.59 6.61
C ASP A 135 -12.39 7.80 6.99
N ASP A 136 -12.99 6.85 7.71
CA ASP A 136 -14.35 6.90 8.28
C ASP A 136 -15.48 7.16 7.25
N ASN A 137 -15.25 6.79 5.98
CA ASN A 137 -16.24 6.89 4.90
C ASN A 137 -16.39 5.54 4.18
N ASP A 138 -17.13 4.61 4.76
CA ASP A 138 -17.27 3.24 4.21
C ASP A 138 -17.95 3.20 2.84
N GLN A 139 -18.76 4.22 2.50
CA GLN A 139 -19.47 4.28 1.22
C GLN A 139 -18.54 4.26 0.02
N VAL A 140 -17.33 4.83 0.13
CA VAL A 140 -16.35 4.80 -0.97
C VAL A 140 -15.76 3.41 -1.20
N CYS A 141 -15.87 2.51 -0.22
CA CYS A 141 -15.37 1.14 -0.31
C CYS A 141 -16.39 0.16 -0.91
N MET A 142 -17.64 0.56 -1.09
CA MET A 142 -18.71 -0.28 -1.67
C MET A 142 -18.37 -0.77 -3.09
N CYS A 143 -17.50 -0.06 -3.82
CA CYS A 143 -17.04 -0.47 -5.14
C CYS A 143 -15.99 -1.60 -5.11
N CYS A 144 -15.42 -1.95 -3.95
CA CYS A 144 -14.34 -2.94 -3.86
C CYS A 144 -14.77 -4.38 -4.23
N ASP A 145 -16.07 -4.69 -4.20
CA ASP A 145 -16.62 -5.94 -4.73
C ASP A 145 -16.86 -5.92 -6.25
N SER A 146 -16.66 -4.76 -6.88
CA SER A 146 -16.83 -4.54 -8.32
C SER A 146 -15.64 -3.74 -8.85
N MET A 147 -15.86 -2.85 -9.82
CA MET A 147 -14.80 -1.98 -10.35
C MET A 147 -14.99 -0.55 -9.82
N CYS A 148 -14.01 -0.07 -9.06
CA CYS A 148 -13.93 1.34 -8.67
C CYS A 148 -13.47 2.18 -9.88
N GLY A 149 -14.14 3.30 -10.16
CA GLY A 149 -13.77 4.23 -11.25
C GLY A 149 -14.61 4.17 -12.53
N LEU A 150 -15.62 3.29 -12.62
CA LEU A 150 -16.49 3.17 -13.81
C LEU A 150 -17.89 3.82 -13.69
N VAL A 151 -18.27 4.36 -12.53
CA VAL A 151 -19.60 4.97 -12.36
C VAL A 151 -19.59 6.42 -12.87
N HIS A 152 -19.84 6.57 -14.17
CA HIS A 152 -20.05 7.85 -14.84
C HIS A 152 -21.48 8.41 -14.60
N ASN A 153 -21.94 8.42 -13.35
CA ASN A 153 -23.18 9.13 -13.00
C ASN A 153 -23.11 9.68 -11.56
N GLN A 154 -22.98 11.01 -11.49
CA GLN A 154 -23.20 11.91 -10.36
C GLN A 154 -22.41 11.59 -9.06
N PHE A 155 -21.33 12.36 -8.85
CA PHE A 155 -20.56 12.62 -7.60
C PHE A 155 -19.14 12.06 -7.42
N SER A 156 -18.45 11.50 -8.42
CA SER A 156 -17.01 11.22 -8.30
C SER A 156 -16.15 12.40 -8.81
N GLN A 157 -16.23 13.56 -8.16
CA GLN A 157 -15.15 14.57 -8.28
C GLN A 157 -13.96 14.16 -7.41
N CYS A 158 -13.34 13.02 -7.73
CA CYS A 158 -11.98 12.78 -7.29
C CYS A 158 -11.12 13.82 -8.02
N SER A 159 -10.53 14.78 -7.27
CA SER A 159 -9.73 15.84 -7.88
C SER A 159 -8.63 15.23 -8.76
N PHE A 160 -8.55 15.66 -10.03
CA PHE A 160 -7.61 15.13 -11.02
C PHE A 160 -6.13 15.35 -10.65
N LEU A 161 -5.84 16.25 -9.70
CA LEU A 161 -4.48 16.51 -9.24
C LEU A 161 -4.06 15.46 -8.21
N SER A 162 -3.49 14.37 -8.69
CA SER A 162 -2.86 13.35 -7.86
C SER A 162 -1.43 13.06 -8.32
N TRP A 163 -0.54 12.83 -7.36
CA TRP A 163 0.84 12.43 -7.64
C TRP A 163 0.95 10.93 -7.50
N VAL A 164 1.30 10.22 -8.58
CA VAL A 164 1.44 8.76 -8.57
C VAL A 164 2.90 8.36 -8.67
N ALA A 165 3.35 7.44 -7.82
CA ALA A 165 4.67 6.83 -7.94
C ALA A 165 4.59 5.32 -7.77
N LYS A 166 5.38 4.58 -8.54
CA LYS A 166 5.64 3.16 -8.32
C LYS A 166 6.92 3.01 -7.51
N VAL A 167 6.85 2.29 -6.41
CA VAL A 167 7.98 2.07 -5.50
C VAL A 167 8.14 0.57 -5.29
N SER A 168 9.34 0.06 -5.54
CA SER A 168 9.72 -1.35 -5.39
C SER A 168 10.77 -1.51 -4.30
N PHE A 169 10.68 -2.58 -3.52
CA PHE A 169 11.60 -2.88 -2.43
C PHE A 169 12.58 -3.96 -2.83
N TRP A 170 13.85 -3.70 -2.55
CA TRP A 170 14.97 -4.57 -2.83
C TRP A 170 15.77 -4.73 -1.55
N THR A 171 16.05 -5.97 -1.15
CA THR A 171 17.02 -6.22 -0.09
C THR A 171 18.41 -5.95 -0.64
N LEU A 172 19.01 -4.79 -0.32
CA LEU A 172 20.42 -4.51 -0.59
C LEU A 172 21.27 -5.27 0.43
N TYR A 173 21.93 -6.34 0.01
CA TYR A 173 22.95 -7.02 0.82
C TYR A 173 24.23 -6.16 0.81
N LEU A 174 24.44 -5.36 1.85
CA LEU A 174 25.76 -4.79 2.15
C LEU A 174 26.47 -5.67 3.19
N PRO A 175 27.78 -5.94 3.03
CA PRO A 175 28.52 -6.84 3.92
C PRO A 175 28.95 -6.11 5.19
N ILE A 176 28.00 -5.64 6.01
CA ILE A 176 28.23 -5.19 7.39
C ILE A 176 26.89 -5.14 8.16
N ASP A 177 26.88 -5.76 9.34
CA ASP A 177 25.72 -6.17 10.14
C ASP A 177 24.77 -5.06 10.63
N PHE A 178 23.90 -4.53 9.76
CA PHE A 178 22.64 -3.89 10.17
C PHE A 178 21.57 -4.07 9.07
N PHE A 179 20.67 -5.05 9.24
CA PHE A 179 19.48 -5.17 8.40
C PHE A 179 18.35 -4.40 9.07
N ILE A 180 18.16 -3.15 8.64
CA ILE A 180 17.06 -2.31 9.07
C ILE A 180 16.16 -2.11 7.84
N VAL A 181 14.96 -2.68 7.87
CA VAL A 181 13.91 -2.38 6.88
C VAL A 181 12.60 -2.09 7.60
N LEU A 182 12.33 -0.81 7.85
CA LEU A 182 11.01 -0.27 7.59
C LEU A 182 10.85 -0.21 6.08
N ILE A 183 9.83 -0.89 5.57
CA ILE A 183 9.33 -0.62 4.22
C ILE A 183 8.58 0.72 4.32
N LYS A 184 9.36 1.79 4.47
CA LYS A 184 8.88 3.16 4.48
C LYS A 184 8.92 3.64 3.04
N PHE A 185 7.75 3.68 2.43
CA PHE A 185 7.63 4.28 1.11
C PHE A 185 7.67 5.80 1.30
N SER A 186 8.55 6.52 0.60
CA SER A 186 8.58 7.98 0.65
C SER A 186 8.53 8.55 -0.76
N LEU A 187 7.43 9.24 -1.09
CA LEU A 187 7.39 10.11 -2.26
C LEU A 187 8.25 11.35 -2.01
N ASN A 188 9.26 11.59 -2.86
CA ASN A 188 9.94 12.90 -2.95
C ASN A 188 9.12 13.77 -3.91
N SER A 189 8.61 14.91 -3.41
CA SER A 189 7.78 15.85 -4.17
C SER A 189 8.51 16.62 -5.28
N HIS A 190 9.75 16.26 -5.63
CA HIS A 190 10.61 17.02 -6.53
C HIS A 190 10.65 16.51 -7.98
N ILE A 191 9.84 15.52 -8.38
CA ILE A 191 9.94 14.91 -9.72
C ILE A 191 8.58 14.78 -10.43
N SER A 192 8.51 15.50 -11.55
CA SER A 192 7.64 15.39 -12.74
C SER A 192 6.12 15.50 -12.56
N THR A 193 5.62 16.73 -12.72
CA THR A 193 4.30 17.00 -13.31
C THR A 193 4.16 16.24 -14.63
N THR A 194 3.54 15.06 -14.60
CA THR A 194 2.98 14.47 -15.82
C THR A 194 1.52 14.89 -15.84
N ARG A 195 1.24 15.99 -16.53
CA ARG A 195 -0.12 16.36 -16.93
C ARG A 195 -0.63 15.28 -17.88
N TYR A 196 -1.73 14.62 -17.54
CA TYR A 196 -2.59 13.96 -18.50
C TYR A 196 -3.89 14.76 -18.59
#